data_AF-A0A1V2RAU0-F1
#
_entry.id   AF-A0A1V2RAU0-F1
#
_cell.length_a   1.000
_cell.length_b   1.000
_cell.length_c   1.000
_cell.angle_alpha   90.00
_cell.angle_beta   90.00
_cell.angle_gamma   90.00
#
_symmetry.space_group_name_H-M   'P 1'
#
loop_
_entity.id
_entity.type
_entity.pdbx_description
1 polymer ?
#
loop_
_entity_poly.entity_id
_entity_poly.type
_entity_poly.pdbx_seq_one_letter_code
_entity_poly.pdbx_strand_id
1 'polypeptide(L)'
;MHNGGMDEMWDFEALGNALRDARVASGRTQAELADAAGVSRGSVMNLEQGTPFRRVPTSLSKVAEALGWPHGRAMAFLGGRRPDRLPTALERQLRSTLLSLPLRVAHELSGGELVDTDVVDLSVYDPQTATHLVIVCKRYAEFSAGETGDSETDFAFWNYMQKAIHAAAEDWGAIRDADDAPAAFLTCSLDTWLFILGEVRKQIEWRMNPAFDRDGDLCEVTLSGRDLAAIVQAMRRLRRSGNAMEATMASLVYEAILDSLQQIQARDQPVHITIEERLLAR
;
A
#
# COMPACT_ATOMS: atom_id res chain seq x y z
N MET A 1 22.33 -54.08 32.20
CA MET A 1 21.53 -53.43 31.13
C MET A 1 21.20 -52.02 31.60
N HIS A 2 22.00 -51.04 31.18
CA HIS A 2 21.78 -49.63 31.46
C HIS A 2 20.79 -49.09 30.42
N ASN A 3 19.65 -48.58 30.88
CA ASN A 3 18.59 -47.99 30.06
C ASN A 3 18.95 -46.53 29.71
N GLY A 4 20.16 -46.29 29.21
CA GLY A 4 20.79 -44.97 29.11
C GLY A 4 20.60 -44.23 27.78
N GLY A 5 19.44 -44.34 27.11
CA GLY A 5 19.27 -43.81 25.75
C GLY A 5 18.03 -42.97 25.46
N MET A 6 17.12 -42.75 26.42
CA MET A 6 15.89 -41.95 26.20
C MET A 6 15.76 -40.71 27.10
N ASP A 7 16.55 -40.60 28.17
CA ASP A 7 16.44 -39.49 29.12
C ASP A 7 16.98 -38.15 28.56
N GLU A 8 17.68 -38.14 27.42
CA GLU A 8 18.28 -36.93 26.84
C GLU A 8 17.43 -36.24 25.74
N MET A 9 16.30 -36.82 25.31
CA MET A 9 15.61 -36.35 24.09
C MET A 9 14.36 -35.50 24.35
N TRP A 10 13.78 -35.55 25.56
CA TRP A 10 12.51 -34.89 25.87
C TRP A 10 12.63 -33.79 26.93
N ASP A 11 12.30 -32.56 26.54
CA ASP A 11 12.29 -31.39 27.41
C ASP A 11 10.95 -31.29 28.17
N PHE A 12 10.79 -32.16 29.18
CA PHE A 12 9.60 -32.16 30.03
C PHE A 12 9.50 -30.91 30.92
N GLU A 13 10.64 -30.30 31.28
CA GLU A 13 10.67 -29.09 32.08
C GLU A 13 10.08 -27.91 31.30
N ALA A 14 10.52 -27.69 30.05
CA ALA A 14 9.96 -26.65 29.20
C ALA A 14 8.46 -26.89 28.92
N LEU A 15 8.06 -28.14 28.70
CA LEU A 15 6.64 -28.48 28.55
C LEU A 15 5.84 -28.12 29.81
N GLY A 16 6.32 -28.53 30.98
CA GLY A 16 5.61 -28.30 32.25
C GLY A 16 5.43 -26.82 32.55
N ASN A 17 6.47 -26.03 32.33
CA ASN A 17 6.41 -24.57 32.46
C ASN A 17 5.43 -23.96 31.45
N ALA A 18 5.48 -24.36 30.18
CA ALA A 18 4.57 -23.85 29.15
C ALA A 18 3.09 -24.20 29.43
N LEU A 19 2.81 -25.40 29.94
CA LEU A 19 1.46 -25.80 30.35
C LEU A 19 0.96 -24.95 31.53
N ARG A 20 1.83 -24.72 32.53
CA ARG A 20 1.52 -23.87 33.68
C ARG A 20 1.23 -22.43 33.26
N ASP A 21 2.07 -21.87 32.40
CA ASP A 21 1.91 -20.50 31.90
C ASP A 21 0.62 -20.34 31.11
N ALA A 22 0.30 -21.29 30.22
CA ALA A 22 -0.95 -21.27 29.47
C ALA A 22 -2.18 -21.40 30.39
N ARG A 23 -2.10 -22.24 31.42
CA ARG A 23 -3.18 -22.35 32.41
C ARG A 23 -3.37 -21.03 33.16
N VAL A 24 -2.31 -20.43 33.68
CA VAL A 24 -2.36 -19.16 34.40
C VAL A 24 -2.89 -18.03 33.50
N ALA A 25 -2.43 -17.95 32.25
CA ALA A 25 -2.92 -16.98 31.27
C ALA A 25 -4.41 -17.15 30.95
N SER A 26 -4.94 -18.38 31.04
CA SER A 26 -6.37 -18.65 30.89
C SER A 26 -7.21 -18.39 32.15
N GLY A 27 -6.59 -17.94 33.26
CA GLY A 27 -7.28 -17.67 34.52
C GLY A 27 -7.79 -18.92 35.25
N ARG A 28 -7.32 -20.11 34.89
CA ARG A 28 -7.78 -21.39 35.44
C ARG A 28 -6.90 -21.90 36.57
N THR A 29 -7.53 -22.51 37.56
CA THR A 29 -6.88 -23.38 38.54
C THR A 29 -6.54 -24.74 37.93
N GLN A 30 -5.67 -25.51 38.58
CA GLN A 30 -5.35 -26.88 38.12
C GLN A 30 -6.56 -27.81 38.16
N ALA A 31 -7.50 -27.59 39.09
CA ALA A 31 -8.72 -28.37 39.19
C ALA A 31 -9.65 -28.09 38.00
N GLU A 32 -9.87 -26.81 37.69
CA GLU A 32 -10.69 -26.41 36.53
C GLU A 32 -10.11 -26.87 35.20
N LEU A 33 -8.78 -26.85 35.04
CA LEU A 33 -8.14 -27.41 33.84
C LEU A 33 -8.31 -28.94 33.77
N ALA A 34 -8.23 -29.63 34.90
CA ALA A 34 -8.40 -31.08 34.96
C ALA A 34 -9.84 -31.48 34.59
N ASP A 35 -10.83 -30.76 35.11
CA ASP A 35 -12.24 -30.96 34.79
C ASP A 35 -12.51 -30.69 33.30
N ALA A 36 -11.98 -29.58 32.76
CA ALA A 36 -12.12 -29.24 31.35
C ALA A 36 -11.47 -30.28 30.41
N ALA A 37 -10.35 -30.88 30.83
CA ALA A 37 -9.63 -31.90 30.05
C ALA A 37 -10.14 -33.33 30.29
N GLY A 38 -11.07 -33.56 31.22
CA GLY A 38 -11.52 -34.90 31.60
C GLY A 38 -10.38 -35.78 32.12
N VAL A 39 -9.50 -35.22 32.95
CA VAL A 39 -8.38 -35.92 33.61
C VAL A 39 -8.36 -35.62 35.11
N SER A 40 -7.53 -36.33 35.89
CA SER A 40 -7.38 -36.03 37.32
C SER A 40 -6.55 -34.75 37.54
N ARG A 41 -6.83 -34.01 38.64
CA ARG A 41 -5.98 -32.89 39.09
C ARG A 41 -4.51 -33.30 39.25
N GLY A 42 -4.25 -34.50 39.78
CA GLY A 42 -2.91 -35.05 39.91
C GLY A 42 -2.20 -35.23 38.56
N SER A 43 -2.93 -35.57 37.49
CA SER A 43 -2.39 -35.64 36.13
C SER A 43 -1.92 -34.28 35.63
N VAL A 44 -2.70 -33.21 35.86
CA VAL A 44 -2.31 -31.84 35.51
C VAL A 44 -1.09 -31.40 36.31
N MET A 45 -1.09 -31.65 37.63
CA MET A 45 0.03 -31.32 38.51
C MET A 45 1.33 -32.01 38.07
N ASN A 46 1.29 -33.31 37.77
CA ASN A 46 2.47 -34.07 37.33
C ASN A 46 3.00 -33.57 35.97
N LEU A 47 2.11 -33.16 35.06
CA LEU A 47 2.51 -32.57 33.79
C LEU A 47 3.18 -31.20 33.99
N GLU A 48 2.60 -30.33 34.84
CA GLU A 48 3.15 -28.99 35.12
C GLU A 48 4.46 -29.03 35.93
N GLN A 49 4.71 -30.09 36.70
CA GLN A 49 5.98 -30.26 37.42
C GLN A 49 7.15 -30.52 36.47
N GLY A 50 6.89 -30.90 35.22
CA GLY A 50 7.93 -31.21 34.24
C GLY A 50 8.81 -32.39 34.62
N THR A 51 8.34 -33.26 35.53
CA THR A 51 9.08 -34.46 35.92
C THR A 51 9.22 -35.39 34.71
N PRO A 52 10.42 -35.92 34.43
CA PRO A 52 10.62 -36.81 33.29
C PRO A 52 9.71 -38.04 33.36
N PHE A 53 9.06 -38.37 32.25
CA PHE A 53 8.28 -39.58 32.11
C PHE A 53 9.00 -40.58 31.20
N ARG A 54 8.94 -41.87 31.54
CA ARG A 54 9.44 -42.96 30.67
C ARG A 54 8.75 -43.03 29.30
N ARG A 55 7.56 -42.43 29.18
CA ARG A 55 6.75 -42.36 27.96
C ARG A 55 5.87 -41.11 28.01
N VAL A 56 5.51 -40.57 26.85
CA VAL A 56 4.57 -39.45 26.76
C VAL A 56 3.23 -39.84 27.40
N PRO A 57 2.75 -39.11 28.44
CA PRO A 57 1.47 -39.43 29.08
C PRO A 57 0.29 -39.20 28.13
N THR A 58 -0.70 -40.10 28.13
CA THR A 58 -1.92 -39.93 27.32
C THR A 58 -2.72 -38.69 27.70
N SER A 59 -2.66 -38.29 28.98
CA SER A 59 -3.27 -37.07 29.50
C SER A 59 -2.72 -35.78 28.87
N LEU A 60 -1.51 -35.81 28.30
CA LEU A 60 -0.91 -34.62 27.69
C LEU A 60 -1.76 -34.08 26.52
N SER A 61 -2.25 -34.98 25.67
CA SER A 61 -3.09 -34.59 24.51
C SER A 61 -4.37 -33.88 24.95
N LYS A 62 -5.06 -34.45 25.95
CA LYS A 62 -6.30 -33.89 26.52
C LYS A 62 -6.09 -32.54 27.20
N VAL A 63 -5.01 -32.40 27.96
CA VAL A 63 -4.67 -31.15 28.64
C VAL A 63 -4.30 -30.06 27.64
N ALA A 64 -3.53 -30.39 26.60
CA ALA A 64 -3.19 -29.45 25.53
C ALA A 64 -4.45 -28.96 24.78
N GLU A 65 -5.38 -29.88 24.47
CA GLU A 65 -6.65 -29.54 23.83
C GLU A 65 -7.51 -28.61 24.70
N ALA A 66 -7.63 -28.88 26.01
CA ALA A 66 -8.37 -28.03 26.95
C ALA A 66 -7.76 -26.62 27.12
N LEU A 67 -6.45 -26.47 26.88
CA LEU A 67 -5.75 -25.19 26.82
C LEU A 67 -5.90 -24.47 25.47
N GLY A 68 -6.62 -25.06 24.50
CA GLY A 68 -6.78 -24.52 23.15
C GLY A 68 -5.49 -24.59 22.33
N TRP A 69 -4.55 -25.47 22.68
CA TRP A 69 -3.32 -25.63 21.91
C TRP A 69 -3.59 -26.40 20.61
N PRO A 70 -3.00 -25.96 19.48
CA PRO A 70 -3.02 -26.71 18.23
C PRO A 70 -2.40 -28.09 18.41
N HIS A 71 -2.88 -29.06 17.63
CA HIS A 71 -2.32 -30.39 17.59
C HIS A 71 -0.80 -30.35 17.33
N GLY A 72 -0.03 -31.15 18.07
CA GLY A 72 1.43 -31.21 17.95
C GLY A 72 2.21 -30.13 18.74
N ARG A 73 1.56 -29.08 19.26
CA ARG A 73 2.27 -28.02 20.04
C ARG A 73 2.97 -28.57 21.29
N ALA A 74 2.30 -29.44 22.03
CA ALA A 74 2.88 -30.09 23.21
C ALA A 74 4.08 -31.00 22.85
N MET A 75 4.01 -31.70 21.71
CA MET A 75 5.12 -32.52 21.21
C MET A 75 6.30 -31.66 20.72
N ALA A 76 6.04 -30.45 20.23
CA ALA A 76 7.10 -29.52 19.86
C ALA A 76 7.92 -29.08 21.08
N PHE A 77 7.25 -28.72 22.19
CA PHE A 77 7.93 -28.42 23.47
C PHE A 77 8.76 -29.60 23.96
N LEU A 78 8.21 -30.81 23.93
CA LEU A 78 8.97 -32.03 24.27
C LEU A 78 10.19 -32.21 23.38
N GLY A 79 10.11 -31.87 22.09
CA GLY A 79 11.23 -31.94 21.15
C GLY A 79 12.19 -30.74 21.23
N GLY A 80 12.15 -29.94 22.30
CA GLY A 80 13.00 -28.75 22.48
C GLY A 80 12.69 -27.59 21.53
N ARG A 81 11.65 -27.72 20.70
CA ARG A 81 11.17 -26.62 19.87
C ARG A 81 10.22 -25.80 20.72
N ARG A 82 10.48 -24.50 20.82
CA ARG A 82 9.53 -23.55 21.39
C ARG A 82 8.68 -23.06 20.23
N PRO A 83 7.51 -23.67 19.93
CA PRO A 83 6.62 -23.08 18.95
C PRO A 83 6.25 -21.72 19.51
N ASP A 84 6.70 -20.67 18.84
CA ASP A 84 6.36 -19.30 19.21
C ASP A 84 4.86 -19.21 19.46
N ARG A 85 4.49 -18.35 20.39
CA ARG A 85 3.14 -18.04 20.84
C ARG A 85 2.03 -18.38 19.83
N LEU A 86 0.85 -18.78 20.34
CA LEU A 86 -0.33 -18.87 19.48
C LEU A 86 -0.45 -17.61 18.63
N PRO A 87 -0.68 -17.74 17.31
CA PRO A 87 -0.83 -16.57 16.46
C PRO A 87 -1.91 -15.67 17.05
N THR A 88 -1.55 -14.43 17.33
CA THR A 88 -2.46 -13.39 17.79
C THR A 88 -3.63 -13.26 16.80
N ALA A 89 -4.74 -12.67 17.25
CA ALA A 89 -5.85 -12.37 16.34
C ALA A 89 -5.38 -11.60 15.09
N LEU A 90 -4.44 -10.66 15.29
CA LEU A 90 -3.77 -9.92 14.22
C LEU A 90 -2.99 -10.83 13.27
N GLU A 91 -2.17 -11.75 13.77
CA GLU A 91 -1.40 -12.67 12.92
C GLU A 91 -2.30 -13.64 12.13
N ARG A 92 -3.44 -14.04 12.71
CA ARG A 92 -4.45 -14.84 11.98
C ARG A 92 -5.11 -14.02 10.87
N GLN A 93 -5.46 -12.77 11.16
CA GLN A 93 -6.02 -11.85 10.16
C GLN A 93 -5.01 -11.59 9.04
N LEU A 94 -3.75 -11.27 9.37
CA LEU A 94 -2.67 -11.08 8.40
C LEU A 94 -2.47 -12.31 7.53
N ARG A 95 -2.47 -13.53 8.10
CA ARG A 95 -2.42 -14.76 7.30
C ARG A 95 -3.61 -14.87 6.35
N SER A 96 -4.83 -14.56 6.79
CA SER A 96 -6.00 -14.61 5.91
C SER A 96 -5.89 -13.59 4.77
N THR A 97 -5.39 -12.39 5.05
CA THR A 97 -5.15 -11.35 4.04
C THR A 97 -4.07 -11.79 3.05
N LEU A 98 -2.94 -12.31 3.52
CA LEU A 98 -1.86 -12.82 2.66
C LEU A 98 -2.32 -13.97 1.75
N LEU A 99 -3.21 -14.84 2.24
CA LEU A 99 -3.80 -15.92 1.44
C LEU A 99 -4.82 -15.42 0.41
N SER A 100 -5.41 -14.24 0.64
CA SER A 100 -6.32 -13.60 -0.31
C SER A 100 -5.61 -12.77 -1.40
N LEU A 101 -4.30 -12.52 -1.24
CA LEU A 101 -3.53 -11.79 -2.25
C LEU A 101 -3.44 -12.63 -3.54
N PRO A 102 -3.52 -11.98 -4.71
CA PRO A 102 -3.19 -12.64 -5.97
C PRO A 102 -1.81 -13.31 -5.87
N LEU A 103 -1.68 -14.53 -6.40
CA LEU A 103 -0.46 -15.35 -6.28
C LEU A 103 0.80 -14.59 -6.67
N ARG A 104 0.72 -13.75 -7.72
CA ARG A 104 1.83 -12.91 -8.17
C ARG A 104 2.28 -11.92 -7.08
N VAL A 105 1.35 -11.24 -6.42
CA VAL A 105 1.67 -10.29 -5.34
C VAL A 105 2.27 -11.03 -4.14
N ALA A 106 1.69 -12.16 -3.76
CA ALA A 106 2.23 -12.98 -2.69
C ALA A 106 3.66 -13.46 -2.98
N HIS A 107 3.95 -13.84 -4.23
CA HIS A 107 5.30 -14.24 -4.67
C HIS A 107 6.31 -13.09 -4.52
N GLU A 108 6.01 -11.91 -5.06
CA GLU A 108 6.89 -10.73 -4.95
C GLU A 108 7.10 -10.32 -3.48
N LEU A 109 6.05 -10.36 -2.66
CA LEU A 109 6.16 -10.04 -1.24
C LEU A 109 6.92 -11.10 -0.43
N SER A 110 7.08 -12.33 -0.94
CA SER A 110 7.77 -13.40 -0.21
C SER A 110 9.29 -13.35 -0.29
N GLY A 111 9.88 -12.71 -1.32
CA GLY A 111 11.33 -12.71 -1.56
C GLY A 111 11.97 -11.31 -1.50
N GLY A 112 13.25 -11.22 -1.14
CA GLY A 112 13.99 -9.95 -1.06
C GLY A 112 13.88 -9.22 0.29
N GLU A 113 14.84 -8.35 0.55
CA GLU A 113 14.91 -7.47 1.72
C GLU A 113 13.97 -6.27 1.52
N LEU A 114 13.17 -5.93 2.54
CA LEU A 114 12.34 -4.73 2.48
C LEU A 114 13.23 -3.49 2.61
N VAL A 115 13.19 -2.61 1.61
CA VAL A 115 13.92 -1.34 1.63
C VAL A 115 13.06 -0.28 2.31
N ASP A 116 11.83 -0.10 1.83
CA ASP A 116 10.87 0.86 2.36
C ASP A 116 9.44 0.55 1.90
N THR A 117 8.46 1.26 2.45
CA THR A 117 7.04 1.18 2.08
C THR A 117 6.40 2.55 2.06
N ASP A 118 5.39 2.74 1.22
CA ASP A 118 4.55 3.93 1.23
C ASP A 118 3.08 3.59 0.99
N VAL A 119 2.19 4.46 1.44
CA VAL A 119 0.75 4.37 1.24
C VAL A 119 0.25 5.69 0.68
N VAL A 120 -0.21 5.67 -0.56
CA VAL A 120 -0.84 6.82 -1.21
C VAL A 120 -2.35 6.68 -1.05
N ASP A 121 -2.96 7.62 -0.34
CA ASP A 121 -4.42 7.69 -0.21
C ASP A 121 -5.02 8.32 -1.48
N LEU A 122 -5.64 7.49 -2.32
CA LEU A 122 -6.29 7.95 -3.54
C LEU A 122 -7.69 8.51 -3.26
N SER A 123 -8.25 8.28 -2.06
CA SER A 123 -9.56 8.79 -1.68
C SER A 123 -9.57 10.31 -1.49
N VAL A 124 -8.40 10.92 -1.25
CA VAL A 124 -8.23 12.38 -1.26
C VAL A 124 -8.65 12.97 -2.60
N TYR A 125 -8.36 12.25 -3.69
CA TYR A 125 -8.77 12.65 -5.04
C TYR A 125 -10.18 12.17 -5.33
N ASP A 126 -10.54 10.93 -4.98
CA ASP A 126 -11.90 10.40 -5.15
C ASP A 126 -12.53 9.87 -3.85
N PRO A 127 -13.28 10.72 -3.13
CA PRO A 127 -13.92 10.33 -1.87
C PRO A 127 -14.87 9.13 -1.98
N GLN A 128 -15.34 8.79 -3.19
CA GLN A 128 -16.27 7.68 -3.39
C GLN A 128 -15.57 6.31 -3.49
N THR A 129 -14.27 6.29 -3.81
CA THR A 129 -13.57 5.03 -4.13
C THR A 129 -12.88 4.37 -2.94
N ALA A 130 -12.76 5.05 -1.78
CA ALA A 130 -12.08 4.57 -0.57
C ALA A 130 -10.81 3.74 -0.86
N THR A 131 -10.04 4.17 -1.86
CA THR A 131 -8.95 3.37 -2.43
C THR A 131 -7.61 3.87 -1.92
N HIS A 132 -6.75 2.94 -1.52
CA HIS A 132 -5.37 3.20 -1.14
C HIS A 132 -4.43 2.43 -2.07
N LEU A 133 -3.36 3.08 -2.53
CA LEU A 133 -2.26 2.44 -3.24
C LEU A 133 -1.14 2.17 -2.24
N VAL A 134 -0.88 0.90 -1.97
CA VAL A 134 0.26 0.46 -1.13
C VAL A 134 1.43 0.11 -2.04
N ILE A 135 2.59 0.70 -1.77
CA ILE A 135 3.81 0.52 -2.53
C ILE A 135 4.84 -0.12 -1.62
N VAL A 136 5.46 -1.21 -2.08
CA VAL A 136 6.48 -1.94 -1.33
C VAL A 136 7.74 -1.97 -2.17
N CYS A 137 8.83 -1.39 -1.65
CA CYS A 137 10.14 -1.41 -2.29
C CYS A 137 10.99 -2.54 -1.68
N LYS A 138 11.46 -3.47 -2.51
CA LYS A 138 12.27 -4.61 -2.07
C LYS A 138 13.57 -4.71 -2.87
N ARG A 139 14.63 -5.12 -2.19
CA ARG A 139 15.94 -5.45 -2.77
C ARG A 139 16.10 -6.95 -2.90
N TYR A 140 16.38 -7.44 -4.09
CA TYR A 140 16.60 -8.87 -4.34
C TYR A 140 18.09 -9.22 -4.28
N ALA A 141 18.43 -10.19 -3.43
CA ALA A 141 19.81 -10.62 -3.17
C ALA A 141 20.53 -11.18 -4.41
N GLU A 142 19.79 -11.66 -5.41
CA GLU A 142 20.35 -12.22 -6.65
C GLU A 142 21.12 -11.19 -7.48
N PHE A 143 20.89 -9.89 -7.26
CA PHE A 143 21.65 -8.80 -7.87
C PHE A 143 22.77 -8.24 -6.97
N SER A 144 22.93 -8.78 -5.76
CA SER A 144 23.88 -8.29 -4.74
C SER A 144 25.21 -9.04 -4.70
N ALA A 145 25.46 -9.95 -5.64
CA ALA A 145 26.57 -10.91 -5.55
C ALA A 145 27.97 -10.35 -5.93
N GLY A 146 28.13 -9.04 -6.09
CA GLY A 146 29.43 -8.45 -6.48
C GLY A 146 29.76 -7.10 -5.86
N GLU A 147 28.75 -6.31 -5.52
CA GLU A 147 28.92 -5.02 -4.86
C GLU A 147 27.92 -5.00 -3.71
N THR A 148 28.35 -4.59 -2.52
CA THR A 148 27.43 -4.07 -1.50
C THR A 148 26.62 -2.98 -2.16
N GLY A 149 25.44 -3.33 -2.67
CA GLY A 149 24.53 -2.39 -3.32
C GLY A 149 24.37 -1.21 -2.39
N ASP A 150 24.79 -0.05 -2.88
CA ASP A 150 24.86 1.15 -2.08
C ASP A 150 23.44 1.49 -1.61
N SER A 151 23.21 1.29 -0.31
CA SER A 151 21.92 1.58 0.31
C SER A 151 21.49 3.03 0.08
N GLU A 152 22.44 3.94 -0.11
CA GLU A 152 22.19 5.35 -0.39
C GLU A 152 21.63 5.53 -1.81
N THR A 153 22.18 4.83 -2.81
CA THR A 153 21.68 4.83 -4.19
C THR A 153 20.26 4.27 -4.28
N ASP A 154 19.99 3.14 -3.62
CA ASP A 154 18.64 2.54 -3.60
C ASP A 154 17.61 3.47 -2.95
N PHE A 155 17.99 4.12 -1.84
CA PHE A 155 17.13 5.06 -1.15
C PHE A 155 16.91 6.35 -1.97
N ALA A 156 17.93 6.84 -2.67
CA ALA A 156 17.81 7.98 -3.57
C ALA A 156 16.86 7.68 -4.74
N PHE A 157 17.00 6.50 -5.35
CA PHE A 157 16.09 6.03 -6.39
C PHE A 157 14.66 5.88 -5.87
N TRP A 158 14.49 5.27 -4.68
CA TRP A 158 13.19 5.14 -4.03
C TRP A 158 12.53 6.50 -3.77
N ASN A 159 13.25 7.45 -3.18
CA ASN A 159 12.74 8.81 -2.94
C ASN A 159 12.30 9.51 -4.24
N TYR A 160 13.07 9.32 -5.32
CA TYR A 160 12.71 9.85 -6.63
C TYR A 160 11.39 9.23 -7.13
N MET A 161 11.27 7.89 -7.05
CA MET A 161 10.06 7.16 -7.46
C MET A 161 8.85 7.55 -6.61
N GLN A 162 9.02 7.64 -5.30
CA GLN A 162 7.96 8.05 -4.37
C GLN A 162 7.42 9.44 -4.74
N LYS A 163 8.31 10.42 -4.93
CA LYS A 163 7.92 11.77 -5.41
C LYS A 163 7.19 11.72 -6.75
N ALA A 164 7.67 10.90 -7.69
CA ALA A 164 7.04 10.76 -8.99
C ALA A 164 5.62 10.15 -8.90
N ILE A 165 5.40 9.20 -7.99
CA ILE A 165 4.09 8.56 -7.78
C ILE A 165 3.12 9.51 -7.08
N HIS A 166 3.54 10.21 -6.02
CA HIS A 166 2.71 11.22 -5.36
C HIS A 166 2.31 12.33 -6.31
N ALA A 167 3.29 12.89 -7.05
CA ALA A 167 3.00 13.87 -8.08
C ALA A 167 2.04 13.31 -9.14
N ALA A 168 2.14 12.02 -9.49
CA ALA A 168 1.22 11.41 -10.44
C ALA A 168 -0.20 11.22 -9.91
N ALA A 169 -0.35 10.96 -8.60
CA ALA A 169 -1.66 10.86 -7.94
C ALA A 169 -2.32 12.24 -7.82
N GLU A 170 -1.56 13.27 -7.39
CA GLU A 170 -2.00 14.67 -7.36
C GLU A 170 -2.47 15.14 -8.74
N ASP A 171 -1.65 14.89 -9.77
CA ASP A 171 -1.97 15.25 -11.15
C ASP A 171 -3.21 14.53 -11.69
N TRP A 172 -3.55 13.35 -11.18
CA TRP A 172 -4.76 12.63 -11.61
C TRP A 172 -6.03 13.31 -11.09
N GLY A 173 -6.00 13.89 -9.89
CA GLY A 173 -7.09 14.70 -9.37
C GLY A 173 -7.46 15.84 -10.32
N ALA A 174 -6.46 16.59 -10.79
CA ALA A 174 -6.66 17.67 -11.76
C ALA A 174 -7.28 17.20 -13.09
N ILE A 175 -6.83 16.06 -13.62
CA ILE A 175 -7.39 15.50 -14.86
C ILE A 175 -8.84 15.10 -14.65
N ARG A 176 -9.17 14.48 -13.52
CA ARG A 176 -10.55 14.08 -13.23
C ARG A 176 -11.45 15.29 -13.01
N ASP A 177 -10.99 16.30 -12.26
CA ASP A 177 -11.78 17.51 -12.02
C ASP A 177 -12.02 18.28 -13.34
N ALA A 178 -11.06 18.23 -14.27
CA ALA A 178 -11.25 18.72 -15.62
C ALA A 178 -12.27 17.90 -16.43
N ASP A 179 -12.21 16.55 -16.36
CA ASP A 179 -13.14 15.66 -17.07
C ASP A 179 -14.58 15.76 -16.53
N ASP A 180 -14.73 15.98 -15.22
CA ASP A 180 -16.00 16.17 -14.52
C ASP A 180 -16.63 17.55 -14.80
N ALA A 181 -15.88 18.50 -15.38
CA ALA A 181 -16.39 19.84 -15.66
C ALA A 181 -17.48 19.80 -16.75
N PRO A 182 -18.67 20.38 -16.50
CA PRO A 182 -19.80 20.30 -17.43
C PRO A 182 -19.52 21.05 -18.74
N ALA A 183 -18.80 22.17 -18.65
CA ALA A 183 -18.28 22.95 -19.76
C ALA A 183 -17.14 23.85 -19.26
N ALA A 184 -16.19 24.18 -20.12
CA ALA A 184 -15.17 25.19 -19.84
C ALA A 184 -15.08 26.22 -20.96
N PHE A 185 -14.87 27.47 -20.59
CA PHE A 185 -14.65 28.60 -21.48
C PHE A 185 -13.20 29.05 -21.31
N LEU A 186 -12.40 28.88 -22.36
CA LEU A 186 -11.01 29.29 -22.38
C LEU A 186 -10.88 30.58 -23.20
N THR A 187 -10.34 31.62 -22.56
CA THR A 187 -9.96 32.88 -23.21
C THR A 187 -8.44 33.03 -23.16
N CYS A 188 -7.79 33.12 -24.33
CA CYS A 188 -6.33 33.23 -24.45
C CYS A 188 -5.92 33.95 -25.74
N SER A 189 -4.64 34.23 -25.93
CA SER A 189 -4.12 34.77 -27.19
C SER A 189 -4.22 33.72 -28.32
N LEU A 190 -4.14 34.17 -29.58
CA LEU A 190 -4.01 33.28 -30.72
C LEU A 190 -2.77 32.36 -30.63
N ASP A 191 -1.63 32.88 -30.17
CA ASP A 191 -0.37 32.12 -30.07
C ASP A 191 -0.47 31.02 -29.00
N THR A 192 -1.03 31.33 -27.83
CA THR A 192 -1.34 30.32 -26.80
C THR A 192 -2.29 29.26 -27.34
N TRP A 193 -3.34 29.67 -28.07
CA TRP A 193 -4.28 28.71 -28.65
C TRP A 193 -3.62 27.77 -29.67
N LEU A 194 -2.78 28.32 -30.57
CA LEU A 194 -2.05 27.52 -31.55
C LEU A 194 -1.05 26.56 -30.90
N PHE A 195 -0.40 27.00 -29.82
CA PHE A 195 0.45 26.14 -28.99
C PHE A 195 -0.34 24.96 -28.40
N ILE A 196 -1.47 25.23 -27.72
CA ILE A 196 -2.34 24.19 -27.15
C ILE A 196 -2.79 23.22 -28.24
N LEU A 197 -3.27 23.74 -29.36
CA LEU A 197 -3.78 22.94 -30.47
C LEU A 197 -2.70 22.05 -31.09
N GLY A 198 -1.49 22.57 -31.27
CA GLY A 198 -0.35 21.82 -31.81
C GLY A 198 0.02 20.61 -30.95
N GLU A 199 -0.20 20.71 -29.64
CA GLU A 199 0.19 19.67 -28.67
C GLU A 199 -0.90 18.64 -28.41
N VAL A 200 -2.17 19.07 -28.40
CA VAL A 200 -3.31 18.15 -28.23
C VAL A 200 -3.61 17.38 -29.52
N ARG A 201 -3.44 17.98 -30.71
CA ARG A 201 -3.66 17.28 -31.99
C ARG A 201 -2.74 16.08 -32.21
N LYS A 202 -1.58 16.04 -31.55
CA LYS A 202 -0.70 14.87 -31.55
C LYS A 202 -1.37 13.63 -30.89
N GLN A 203 -2.43 13.83 -30.12
CA GLN A 203 -3.08 12.80 -29.32
C GLN A 203 -4.48 12.44 -29.81
N ILE A 204 -5.25 13.41 -30.33
CA ILE A 204 -6.65 13.20 -30.72
C ILE A 204 -6.96 13.99 -32.01
N GLU A 205 -7.78 13.43 -32.91
CA GLU A 205 -8.36 14.18 -34.03
C GLU A 205 -9.35 15.22 -33.49
N TRP A 206 -8.85 16.44 -33.30
CA TRP A 206 -9.57 17.50 -32.61
C TRP A 206 -10.17 18.53 -33.58
N ARG A 207 -11.49 18.73 -33.47
CA ARG A 207 -12.27 19.67 -34.28
C ARG A 207 -12.97 20.69 -33.40
N MET A 208 -12.31 21.82 -33.13
CA MET A 208 -12.93 22.97 -32.47
C MET A 208 -12.86 24.20 -33.36
N ASN A 209 -13.90 25.04 -33.26
CA ASN A 209 -14.00 26.32 -33.93
C ASN A 209 -13.84 27.43 -32.89
N PRO A 210 -12.63 27.99 -32.72
CA PRO A 210 -12.46 29.16 -31.87
C PRO A 210 -13.27 30.35 -32.38
N ALA A 211 -13.84 31.12 -31.47
CA ALA A 211 -14.35 32.45 -31.76
C ALA A 211 -13.23 33.47 -31.51
N PHE A 212 -13.09 34.44 -32.41
CA PHE A 212 -12.09 35.50 -32.28
C PHE A 212 -12.78 36.82 -31.95
N ASP A 213 -12.10 37.65 -31.17
CA ASP A 213 -12.53 39.02 -30.97
C ASP A 213 -12.40 39.86 -32.27
N ARG A 214 -12.83 41.12 -32.23
CA ARG A 214 -12.85 41.99 -33.43
C ARG A 214 -11.46 42.29 -33.97
N ASP A 215 -10.45 42.28 -33.10
CA ASP A 215 -9.08 42.64 -33.43
C ASP A 215 -8.26 41.38 -33.85
N GLY A 216 -8.75 40.18 -33.52
CA GLY A 216 -8.13 38.89 -33.85
C GLY A 216 -7.08 38.45 -32.83
N ASP A 217 -6.90 39.21 -31.74
CA ASP A 217 -5.84 39.02 -30.76
C ASP A 217 -6.24 38.01 -29.67
N LEU A 218 -7.53 37.95 -29.34
CA LEU A 218 -8.07 37.03 -28.35
C LEU A 218 -8.95 35.95 -29.00
N CYS A 219 -8.77 34.75 -28.46
CA CYS A 219 -9.46 33.53 -28.84
C CYS A 219 -10.32 33.07 -27.66
N GLU A 220 -11.62 32.89 -27.91
CA GLU A 220 -12.57 32.28 -26.99
C GLU A 220 -12.97 30.89 -27.51
N VAL A 221 -12.80 29.87 -26.66
CA VAL A 221 -13.09 28.47 -27.00
C VAL A 221 -13.97 27.84 -25.94
N THR A 222 -15.03 27.19 -26.38
CA THR A 222 -15.83 26.31 -25.52
C THR A 222 -15.29 24.89 -25.59
N LEU A 223 -14.96 24.34 -24.42
CA LEU A 223 -14.38 23.01 -24.23
C LEU A 223 -15.38 22.12 -23.48
N SER A 224 -15.46 20.84 -23.87
CA SER A 224 -16.03 19.84 -22.98
C SER A 224 -15.05 19.50 -21.84
N GLY A 225 -15.52 18.87 -20.76
CA GLY A 225 -14.63 18.39 -19.70
C GLY A 225 -13.52 17.47 -20.24
N ARG A 226 -13.87 16.59 -21.18
CA ARG A 226 -12.90 15.70 -21.86
C ARG A 226 -11.85 16.47 -22.66
N ASP A 227 -12.24 17.58 -23.30
CA ASP A 227 -11.31 18.45 -24.02
C ASP A 227 -10.35 19.13 -23.03
N LEU A 228 -10.88 19.63 -21.91
CA LEU A 228 -10.08 20.23 -20.85
C LEU A 228 -9.09 19.22 -20.25
N ALA A 229 -9.54 17.99 -19.97
CA ALA A 229 -8.70 16.90 -19.48
C ALA A 229 -7.56 16.56 -20.45
N ALA A 230 -7.83 16.57 -21.77
CA ALA A 230 -6.80 16.37 -22.79
C ALA A 230 -5.76 17.50 -22.79
N ILE A 231 -6.18 18.77 -22.63
CA ILE A 231 -5.26 19.90 -22.50
C ILE A 231 -4.38 19.72 -21.26
N VAL A 232 -4.98 19.45 -20.09
CA VAL A 232 -4.26 19.24 -18.83
C VAL A 232 -3.20 18.15 -18.99
N GLN A 233 -3.57 17.03 -19.62
CA GLN A 233 -2.65 15.91 -19.88
C GLN A 233 -1.50 16.31 -20.83
N ALA A 234 -1.80 17.04 -21.92
CA ALA A 234 -0.80 17.49 -22.88
C ALA A 234 0.19 18.50 -22.25
N MET A 235 -0.33 19.49 -21.50
CA MET A 235 0.49 20.49 -20.82
C MET A 235 1.39 19.85 -19.77
N ARG A 236 0.85 18.91 -18.96
CA ARG A 236 1.64 18.15 -17.98
C ARG A 236 2.82 17.43 -18.61
N ARG A 237 2.60 16.76 -19.74
CA ARG A 237 3.67 16.07 -20.48
C ARG A 237 4.77 17.06 -20.85
N LEU A 238 4.41 18.21 -21.42
CA LEU A 238 5.35 19.23 -21.86
C LEU A 238 6.12 19.88 -20.71
N ARG A 239 5.49 20.10 -19.54
CA ARG A 239 6.20 20.59 -18.35
C ARG A 239 7.36 19.67 -17.95
N ARG A 240 7.24 18.37 -18.20
CA ARG A 240 8.24 17.36 -17.82
C ARG A 240 9.28 17.08 -18.91
N SER A 241 8.88 17.15 -20.19
CA SER A 241 9.70 16.70 -21.31
C SER A 241 9.94 17.72 -22.42
N GLY A 242 9.28 18.88 -22.36
CA GLY A 242 9.41 19.94 -23.36
C GLY A 242 10.72 20.69 -23.22
N ASN A 243 11.07 21.47 -24.25
CA ASN A 243 12.16 22.44 -24.13
C ASN A 243 11.79 23.55 -23.12
N ALA A 244 12.76 24.39 -22.73
CA ALA A 244 12.54 25.42 -21.71
C ALA A 244 11.33 26.32 -22.01
N MET A 245 11.16 26.75 -23.27
CA MET A 245 10.05 27.62 -23.67
C MET A 245 8.70 26.88 -23.63
N GLU A 246 8.64 25.66 -24.16
CA GLU A 246 7.45 24.81 -24.13
C GLU A 246 7.03 24.49 -22.68
N ALA A 247 7.99 24.20 -21.81
CA ALA A 247 7.74 23.92 -20.40
C ALA A 247 7.20 25.14 -19.65
N THR A 248 7.71 26.35 -19.95
CA THR A 248 7.20 27.60 -19.38
C THR A 248 5.77 27.87 -19.86
N MET A 249 5.51 27.79 -21.17
CA MET A 249 4.17 28.00 -21.72
C MET A 249 3.17 26.95 -21.18
N ALA A 250 3.57 25.68 -21.16
CA ALA A 250 2.75 24.61 -20.61
C ALA A 250 2.48 24.79 -19.11
N SER A 251 3.42 25.34 -18.35
CA SER A 251 3.20 25.69 -16.93
C SER A 251 2.18 26.80 -16.80
N LEU A 252 2.30 27.88 -17.59
CA LEU A 252 1.33 28.98 -17.57
C LEU A 252 -0.10 28.49 -17.84
N VAL A 253 -0.29 27.71 -18.91
CA VAL A 253 -1.60 27.15 -19.27
C VAL A 253 -2.12 26.22 -18.17
N TYR A 254 -1.26 25.33 -17.66
CA TYR A 254 -1.65 24.34 -16.65
C TYR A 254 -2.09 25.00 -15.34
N GLU A 255 -1.30 25.93 -14.80
CA GLU A 255 -1.63 26.60 -13.54
C GLU A 255 -2.92 27.45 -13.67
N ALA A 256 -3.12 28.14 -14.81
CA ALA A 256 -4.35 28.88 -15.05
C ALA A 256 -5.61 27.98 -15.05
N ILE A 257 -5.50 26.76 -15.61
CA ILE A 257 -6.57 25.77 -15.57
C ILE A 257 -6.82 25.30 -14.13
N LEU A 258 -5.77 24.96 -13.38
CA LEU A 258 -5.91 24.49 -11.99
C LEU A 258 -6.54 25.55 -11.08
N ASP A 259 -6.05 26.78 -11.14
CA ASP A 259 -6.58 27.89 -10.35
C ASP A 259 -8.08 28.10 -10.64
N SER A 260 -8.47 28.01 -11.91
CA SER A 260 -9.87 28.15 -12.33
C SER A 260 -10.73 26.99 -11.84
N LEU A 261 -10.23 25.75 -11.89
CA LEU A 261 -10.94 24.57 -11.39
C LEU A 261 -11.15 24.63 -9.86
N GLN A 262 -10.16 25.13 -9.11
CA GLN A 262 -10.25 25.27 -7.65
C GLN A 262 -11.25 26.34 -7.20
N GLN A 263 -11.56 27.32 -8.05
CA GLN A 263 -12.49 28.42 -7.73
C GLN A 263 -13.98 28.02 -7.90
N ILE A 264 -14.27 26.86 -8.47
CA ILE A 264 -15.64 26.40 -8.71
C ILE A 264 -16.32 26.04 -7.39
N GLN A 265 -17.41 26.75 -7.05
CA GLN A 265 -18.15 26.50 -5.82
C GLN A 265 -19.13 25.32 -5.91
N ALA A 266 -19.59 24.98 -7.12
CA ALA A 266 -20.51 23.88 -7.37
C ALA A 266 -20.13 23.14 -8.66
N ARG A 267 -20.11 21.80 -8.63
CA ARG A 267 -19.69 20.96 -9.76
C ARG A 267 -20.44 21.20 -11.07
N ASP A 268 -21.66 21.75 -11.01
CA ASP A 268 -22.48 22.02 -12.20
C ASP A 268 -22.20 23.40 -12.84
N GLN A 269 -21.28 24.20 -12.29
CA GLN A 269 -20.94 25.51 -12.87
C GLN A 269 -19.91 25.36 -13.99
N PRO A 270 -20.06 26.09 -15.11
CA PRO A 270 -19.03 26.17 -16.13
C PRO A 270 -17.75 26.81 -15.57
N VAL A 271 -16.61 26.34 -16.06
CA VAL A 271 -15.30 26.85 -15.68
C VAL A 271 -14.92 27.99 -16.63
N HIS A 272 -14.49 29.12 -16.11
CA HIS A 272 -13.95 30.21 -16.92
C HIS A 272 -12.45 30.31 -16.69
N ILE A 273 -11.67 30.09 -17.75
CA ILE A 273 -10.21 30.03 -17.72
C ILE A 273 -9.69 31.19 -18.58
N THR A 274 -8.92 32.07 -17.97
CA THR A 274 -8.27 33.19 -18.67
C THR A 274 -6.76 33.03 -18.59
N ILE A 275 -6.09 33.00 -19.75
CA ILE A 275 -4.63 32.90 -19.82
C ILE A 275 -4.06 34.27 -20.19
N GLU A 276 -3.46 34.95 -19.22
CA GLU A 276 -2.79 36.24 -19.44
C GLU A 276 -1.29 36.04 -19.69
N GLU A 277 -0.84 36.25 -20.94
CA GLU A 277 0.58 36.09 -21.33
C GLU A 277 1.52 37.18 -20.79
N ARG A 278 0.98 38.20 -20.09
CA ARG A 278 1.77 39.32 -19.54
C ARG A 278 2.90 38.90 -18.60
N LEU A 279 2.91 37.64 -18.17
CA LEU A 279 3.95 37.05 -17.32
C LEU A 279 5.19 36.55 -18.09
N LEU A 280 5.15 36.39 -19.42
CA LEU A 280 6.28 35.87 -20.22
C LEU A 280 7.28 36.94 -20.71
N ALA A 281 6.93 38.22 -20.59
CA ALA A 281 7.74 39.35 -21.07
C ALA A 281 8.66 39.96 -19.99
N ARG A 282 8.90 39.25 -18.87
CA ARG A 282 9.83 39.63 -17.80
C ARG A 282 10.88 38.54 -17.60
#